data_AF-A0A7S1G5S6-F1
#
_entry.id   AF-A0A7S1G5S6-F1
#
_cell.length_a   1.000
_cell.length_b   1.000
_cell.length_c   1.000
_cell.angle_alpha   90.00
_cell.angle_beta   90.00
_cell.angle_gamma   90.00
#
_symmetry.space_group_name_H-M   'P 1'
#
loop_
_entity.id
_entity.type
_entity.pdbx_description
1 polymer ?
#
loop_
_entity_poly.entity_id
_entity_poly.type
_entity_poly.pdbx_seq_one_letter_code
_entity_poly.pdbx_strand_id
1 'polypeptide(L)'
;RAKRLAALQKRRELKAAGIEAKAPRMTAKRRREIDYVKEIPFAKPAPAGFYDTATEDERARELSKNSFAGVVSMSQMEGKRRDEEEAARRKKDAARMKKMAQSNLPAVIAKTSKLVDPSTARARTRMALPAPTVSDSELLDVVKVSQRAAEAAAEAGAGGDAPTAGLLGQYEEAATLATPTPMRTPRTAGGMDVVMEEARNLAAMRNETTPLLGGDNAVLGAGTGYAGIKPSHTGGATPNPMALRAAAAAAAGGAG
;
A
#
# COMPACT_ATOMS: atom_id res chain seq x y z
N ARG A 1 33.50 12.63 12.13
CA ARG A 1 34.47 11.57 11.73
C ARG A 1 35.93 12.02 11.89
N ALA A 2 36.34 13.18 11.38
CA ALA A 2 37.73 13.69 11.47
C ALA A 2 38.32 13.70 12.90
N LYS A 3 37.61 14.26 13.89
CA LYS A 3 38.07 14.28 15.30
C LYS A 3 38.39 12.88 15.86
N ARG A 4 37.56 11.87 15.54
CA ARG A 4 37.76 10.49 15.97
C ARG A 4 39.02 9.89 15.34
N LEU A 5 39.26 10.14 14.06
CA LEU A 5 40.45 9.67 13.34
C LEU A 5 41.73 10.30 13.90
N ALA A 6 41.75 11.61 14.11
CA ALA A 6 42.89 12.33 14.68
C ALA A 6 43.22 11.83 16.10
N ALA A 7 42.21 11.66 16.96
CA ALA A 7 42.40 11.10 18.30
C ALA A 7 42.92 9.65 18.26
N LEU A 8 42.45 8.85 17.30
CA LEU A 8 42.88 7.46 17.11
C LEU A 8 44.32 7.38 16.60
N GLN A 9 44.71 8.26 15.69
CA GLN A 9 46.08 8.40 15.23
C GLN A 9 47.01 8.78 16.39
N LYS A 10 46.68 9.83 17.16
CA LYS A 10 47.44 10.23 18.35
C LYS A 10 47.58 9.08 19.35
N ARG A 11 46.52 8.30 19.56
CA ARG A 11 46.56 7.12 20.45
C ARG A 11 47.45 6.00 19.89
N ARG A 12 47.47 5.78 18.56
CA ARG A 12 48.37 4.82 17.91
C ARG A 12 49.83 5.22 18.06
N GLU A 13 50.14 6.50 17.84
CA GLU A 13 51.50 7.05 17.99
C GLU A 13 51.99 6.92 19.44
N LEU A 14 51.17 7.30 20.42
CA LEU A 14 51.48 7.10 21.84
C LEU A 14 51.68 5.62 22.18
N LYS A 15 50.83 4.73 21.69
CA LYS A 15 50.96 3.28 21.93
C LYS A 15 52.20 2.69 21.27
N ALA A 16 52.57 3.13 20.06
CA ALA A 16 53.78 2.71 19.37
C ALA A 16 55.04 3.17 20.11
N ALA A 17 54.98 4.34 20.76
CA ALA A 17 56.02 4.84 21.66
C ALA A 17 56.00 4.18 23.06
N GLY A 18 55.11 3.21 23.31
CA GLY A 18 54.97 2.53 24.59
C GLY A 18 54.26 3.34 25.69
N ILE A 19 53.69 4.50 25.36
CA ILE A 19 52.97 5.35 26.32
C ILE A 19 51.49 4.95 26.35
N GLU A 20 51.06 4.36 27.46
CA GLU A 20 49.67 3.99 27.67
C GLU A 20 48.81 5.19 28.09
N ALA A 21 48.17 5.83 27.12
CA ALA A 21 47.18 6.87 27.40
C ALA A 21 45.94 6.26 28.09
N LYS A 22 45.69 6.67 29.33
CA LYS A 22 44.45 6.32 30.05
C LYS A 22 43.23 6.80 29.25
N ALA A 23 42.25 5.92 29.10
CA ALA A 23 41.00 6.28 28.45
C ALA A 23 40.32 7.45 29.18
N PRO A 24 39.66 8.38 28.47
CA PRO A 24 38.95 9.47 29.11
C PRO A 24 37.90 8.90 30.06
N ARG A 25 37.90 9.36 31.32
CA ARG A 25 36.93 8.93 32.34
C ARG A 25 35.51 9.22 31.84
N MET A 26 34.60 8.24 31.98
CA MET A 26 33.19 8.45 31.69
C MET A 26 32.66 9.60 32.55
N THR A 27 32.06 10.59 31.90
CA THR A 27 31.35 11.67 32.59
C THR A 27 30.12 11.13 33.31
N ALA A 28 29.67 11.79 34.38
CA ALA A 28 28.53 11.32 35.18
C ALA A 28 27.26 11.04 34.36
N LYS A 29 27.03 11.79 33.28
CA LYS A 29 25.92 11.56 32.33
C LYS A 29 25.95 10.17 31.66
N ARG A 30 27.14 9.60 31.46
CA ARG A 30 27.30 8.27 30.85
C ARG A 30 27.11 7.11 31.84
N ARG A 31 27.00 7.37 33.15
CA ARG A 31 26.78 6.30 34.15
C ARG A 31 25.41 5.64 34.02
N ARG A 32 24.43 6.33 33.43
CA ARG A 32 23.10 5.79 33.10
C ARG A 32 23.06 5.11 31.72
N GLU A 33 24.13 5.21 30.94
CA GLU A 33 24.22 4.65 29.59
C GLU A 33 24.79 3.23 29.67
N ILE A 34 24.17 2.30 28.94
CA ILE A 34 24.57 0.89 28.86
C ILE A 34 25.91 0.79 28.13
N ASP A 35 26.85 0.03 28.68
CA ASP A 35 28.17 -0.16 28.08
C ASP A 35 28.16 -1.39 27.15
N TYR A 36 27.75 -1.19 25.90
CA TYR A 36 27.62 -2.22 24.86
C TYR A 36 28.87 -3.08 24.61
N VAL A 37 30.05 -2.65 25.06
CA VAL A 37 31.29 -3.43 24.92
C VAL A 37 31.47 -4.40 26.09
N LYS A 38 31.00 -4.04 27.28
CA LYS A 38 31.17 -4.86 28.51
C LYS A 38 30.02 -5.80 28.76
N GLU A 39 28.81 -5.41 28.39
CA GLU A 39 27.61 -6.20 28.65
C GLU A 39 26.79 -6.39 27.37
N ILE A 40 25.99 -7.46 27.35
CA ILE A 40 24.99 -7.69 26.30
C ILE A 40 23.69 -7.03 26.80
N PRO A 41 23.26 -5.91 26.21
CA PRO A 41 22.05 -5.22 26.65
C PRO A 41 20.83 -6.12 26.49
N PHE A 42 19.94 -6.11 27.48
CA PHE A 42 18.67 -6.84 27.45
C PHE A 42 18.82 -8.32 27.05
N ALA A 43 19.89 -8.97 27.51
CA ALA A 43 20.18 -10.37 27.19
C ALA A 43 18.99 -11.26 27.58
N LYS A 44 18.44 -11.95 26.57
CA LYS A 44 17.44 -13.00 26.75
C LYS A 44 18.12 -14.33 26.42
N PRO A 45 18.36 -15.21 27.39
CA PRO A 45 18.93 -16.52 27.11
C PRO A 45 17.97 -17.32 26.22
N ALA A 46 18.52 -18.16 25.34
CA ALA A 46 17.71 -19.10 24.58
C ALA A 46 16.95 -20.02 25.56
N PRO A 47 15.67 -20.34 25.30
CA PRO A 47 14.94 -21.27 26.14
C PRO A 47 15.60 -22.65 26.10
N ALA A 48 15.59 -23.37 27.22
CA ALA A 48 16.13 -24.72 27.29
C ALA A 48 15.36 -25.63 26.31
N GLY A 49 16.11 -26.29 25.42
CA GLY A 49 15.58 -27.25 24.46
C GLY A 49 15.60 -28.69 25.00
N PHE A 50 15.12 -29.62 24.17
CA PHE A 50 15.16 -31.06 24.46
C PHE A 50 16.53 -31.71 24.18
N TYR A 51 17.42 -31.02 23.46
CA TYR A 51 18.73 -31.52 23.04
C TYR A 51 19.85 -30.83 23.81
N ASP A 52 20.94 -31.56 24.06
CA ASP A 52 22.16 -31.03 24.67
C ASP A 52 22.98 -30.21 23.67
N THR A 53 23.27 -28.95 24.02
CA THR A 53 24.03 -27.99 23.20
C THR A 53 25.45 -27.75 23.70
N ALA A 54 25.93 -28.50 24.71
CA ALA A 54 27.23 -28.23 25.34
C ALA A 54 28.40 -28.23 24.33
N THR A 55 28.43 -29.21 23.42
CA THR A 55 29.51 -29.33 22.41
C THR A 55 29.48 -28.19 21.38
N GLU A 56 28.29 -27.70 21.04
CA GLU A 56 28.10 -26.60 20.09
C GLU A 56 28.52 -25.26 20.70
N ASP A 57 28.20 -25.06 21.99
CA ASP A 57 28.60 -23.88 22.76
C ASP A 57 30.12 -23.79 22.92
N GLU A 58 30.80 -24.91 23.18
CA GLU A 58 32.26 -24.97 23.24
C GLU A 58 32.88 -24.59 21.89
N ARG A 59 32.39 -25.17 20.80
CA ARG A 59 32.87 -24.86 19.45
C ARG A 59 32.65 -23.40 19.08
N ALA A 60 31.51 -22.80 19.45
CA ALA A 60 31.24 -21.38 19.23
C ALA A 60 32.20 -20.48 20.02
N ARG A 61 32.54 -20.86 21.26
CA ARG A 61 33.53 -20.13 22.08
C ARG A 61 34.94 -20.21 21.48
N GLU A 62 35.34 -21.34 20.91
CA GLU A 62 36.62 -21.48 20.23
C GLU A 62 36.70 -20.62 18.96
N LEU A 63 35.63 -20.63 18.16
CA LEU A 63 35.57 -19.85 16.91
C LEU A 63 35.65 -18.35 17.19
N SER A 64 34.96 -17.86 18.23
CA SER A 64 34.98 -16.43 18.60
C SER A 64 36.35 -15.95 19.07
N LYS A 65 37.12 -16.78 19.77
CA LYS A 65 38.51 -16.47 20.17
C LYS A 65 39.43 -16.35 18.96
N ASN A 66 39.28 -17.27 17.99
CA ASN A 66 40.16 -17.35 16.83
C ASN A 66 39.85 -16.30 15.75
N SER A 67 38.61 -15.79 15.68
CA SER A 67 38.18 -14.85 14.65
C SER A 67 38.82 -13.46 14.74
N PHE A 68 39.41 -13.09 15.89
CA PHE A 68 39.98 -11.76 16.12
C PHE A 68 41.51 -11.68 16.00
N ALA A 69 42.18 -12.78 15.60
CA ALA A 69 43.64 -12.86 15.57
C ALA A 69 44.30 -12.06 14.42
N GLY A 70 43.52 -11.51 13.47
CA GLY A 70 44.03 -10.76 12.32
C GLY A 70 43.87 -9.24 12.42
N VAL A 71 44.67 -8.50 11.65
CA VAL A 71 44.44 -7.07 11.37
C VAL A 71 43.23 -6.97 10.43
N VAL A 72 42.03 -7.10 10.98
CA VAL A 72 40.80 -6.97 10.19
C VAL A 72 40.56 -5.49 9.90
N SER A 73 40.52 -5.11 8.63
CA SER A 73 40.20 -3.74 8.26
C SER A 73 38.72 -3.45 8.57
N MET A 74 38.39 -2.18 8.88
CA MET A 74 36.99 -1.78 9.04
C MET A 74 36.15 -2.14 7.81
N SER A 75 36.71 -2.02 6.61
CA SER A 75 36.05 -2.38 5.35
C SER A 75 35.78 -3.88 5.19
N GLN A 76 36.64 -4.74 5.76
CA GLN A 76 36.39 -6.19 5.75
C GLN A 76 35.26 -6.57 6.71
N MET A 77 35.17 -5.92 7.87
CA MET A 77 34.07 -6.14 8.82
C MET A 77 32.73 -5.58 8.32
N GLU A 78 32.73 -4.39 7.70
CA GLU A 78 31.52 -3.75 7.19
C GLU A 78 31.03 -4.36 5.86
N GLY A 79 31.88 -5.13 5.18
CA GLY A 79 31.59 -5.68 3.85
C GLY A 79 31.57 -4.61 2.75
N LYS A 80 31.20 -5.02 1.54
CA LYS A 80 31.04 -4.08 0.41
C LYS A 80 29.72 -3.33 0.55
N ARG A 81 29.76 -2.01 0.34
CA ARG A 81 28.56 -1.18 0.40
C ARG A 81 27.76 -1.36 -0.90
N ARG A 82 26.43 -1.36 -0.81
CA ARG A 82 25.54 -1.48 -1.99
C ARG A 82 25.88 -0.47 -3.08
N ASP A 83 26.18 0.77 -2.69
CA ASP A 83 26.54 1.86 -3.60
C ASP A 83 27.83 1.56 -4.38
N GLU A 84 28.83 0.97 -3.70
CA GLU A 84 30.12 0.59 -4.32
C GLU A 84 29.93 -0.58 -5.30
N GLU A 85 29.09 -1.55 -4.94
CA GLU A 85 28.74 -2.65 -5.84
C GLU A 85 27.95 -2.18 -7.05
N GLU A 86 26.99 -1.27 -6.86
CA GLU A 86 26.21 -0.70 -7.94
C GLU A 86 27.09 0.14 -8.88
N ALA A 87 27.95 1.00 -8.32
CA ALA A 87 28.91 1.78 -9.11
C ALA A 87 29.86 0.86 -9.90
N ALA A 88 30.32 -0.25 -9.29
CA ALA A 88 31.12 -1.25 -9.97
C ALA A 88 30.36 -1.94 -11.10
N ARG A 89 29.07 -2.29 -10.90
CA ARG A 89 28.21 -2.85 -11.96
C ARG A 89 27.97 -1.86 -13.09
N ARG A 90 27.60 -0.62 -12.78
CA ARG A 90 27.43 0.45 -13.79
C ARG A 90 28.71 0.67 -14.59
N LYS A 91 29.88 0.67 -13.93
CA LYS A 91 31.18 0.80 -14.62
C LYS A 91 31.47 -0.37 -15.55
N LYS A 92 31.14 -1.61 -15.14
CA LYS A 92 31.27 -2.81 -16.00
C LYS A 92 30.34 -2.74 -17.21
N ASP A 93 29.09 -2.33 -17.02
CA ASP A 93 28.11 -2.20 -18.10
C ASP A 93 28.50 -1.10 -19.08
N ALA A 94 28.94 0.06 -18.58
CA ALA A 94 29.45 1.15 -19.41
C ALA A 94 30.68 0.71 -20.22
N ALA A 95 31.62 -0.03 -19.61
CA ALA A 95 32.78 -0.57 -20.30
C ALA A 95 32.39 -1.59 -21.38
N ARG A 96 31.42 -2.47 -21.08
CA ARG A 96 30.88 -3.46 -22.03
C ARG A 96 30.20 -2.77 -23.21
N MET A 97 29.37 -1.76 -22.96
CA MET A 97 28.70 -0.98 -24.00
C MET A 97 29.70 -0.20 -24.86
N LYS A 98 30.73 0.39 -24.25
CA LYS A 98 31.82 1.08 -24.98
C LYS A 98 32.57 0.11 -25.90
N LYS A 99 32.92 -1.09 -25.41
CA LYS A 99 33.59 -2.12 -26.23
C LYS A 99 32.71 -2.59 -27.39
N MET A 100 31.43 -2.84 -27.12
CA MET A 100 30.46 -3.24 -28.15
C MET A 100 30.23 -2.15 -29.21
N ALA A 101 30.22 -0.87 -28.79
CA ALA A 101 30.15 0.24 -29.73
C ALA A 101 31.39 0.30 -30.61
N GLN A 102 32.59 0.15 -30.04
CA GLN A 102 33.83 0.16 -30.83
C GLN A 102 33.93 -1.00 -31.81
N SER A 103 33.48 -2.21 -31.45
CA SER A 103 33.57 -3.37 -32.33
C SER A 103 32.43 -3.46 -33.34
N ASN A 104 31.20 -3.07 -32.97
CA ASN A 104 29.99 -3.34 -33.74
C ASN A 104 28.97 -2.18 -33.66
N LEU A 105 29.34 -1.00 -34.17
CA LEU A 105 28.46 0.17 -34.22
C LEU A 105 27.07 -0.09 -34.84
N PRO A 106 26.93 -0.75 -36.00
CA PRO A 106 25.61 -0.93 -36.64
C PRO A 106 24.64 -1.75 -35.78
N ALA A 107 25.16 -2.78 -35.09
CA ALA A 107 24.36 -3.62 -34.21
C ALA A 107 23.93 -2.89 -32.93
N VAL A 108 24.75 -1.96 -32.42
CA VAL A 108 24.38 -1.12 -31.28
C VAL A 108 23.29 -0.13 -31.68
N ILE A 109 23.45 0.55 -32.82
CA ILE A 109 22.45 1.49 -33.35
C ILE A 109 21.10 0.81 -33.57
N ALA A 110 21.09 -0.38 -34.18
CA ALA A 110 19.86 -1.14 -34.38
C ALA A 110 19.17 -1.52 -33.05
N LYS A 111 19.95 -1.91 -32.03
CA LYS A 111 19.42 -2.23 -30.69
C LYS A 111 18.90 -1.00 -29.96
N THR A 112 19.61 0.13 -30.01
CA THR A 112 19.16 1.38 -29.40
C THR A 112 17.91 1.90 -30.07
N SER A 113 17.85 1.87 -31.39
CA SER A 113 16.64 2.26 -32.13
C SER A 113 15.46 1.36 -31.79
N LYS A 114 15.66 0.04 -31.66
CA LYS A 114 14.61 -0.91 -31.25
C LYS A 114 14.07 -0.66 -29.84
N LEU A 115 14.92 -0.24 -28.90
CA LEU A 115 14.51 0.08 -27.52
C LEU A 115 13.81 1.43 -27.40
N VAL A 116 14.14 2.38 -28.28
CA VAL A 116 13.59 3.74 -28.29
C VAL A 116 12.34 3.84 -29.18
N ASP A 117 12.12 2.89 -30.09
CA ASP A 117 11.02 2.96 -31.05
C ASP A 117 9.64 2.92 -30.35
N PRO A 118 8.90 4.05 -30.36
CA PRO A 118 7.60 4.16 -29.71
C PRO A 118 6.53 3.32 -30.42
N SER A 119 6.80 2.78 -31.61
CA SER A 119 5.88 1.87 -32.32
C SER A 119 5.63 0.58 -31.54
N THR A 120 6.66 0.05 -30.86
CA THR A 120 6.58 -1.18 -30.06
C THR A 120 5.79 -0.98 -28.75
N ALA A 121 5.89 0.21 -28.15
CA ALA A 121 5.09 0.61 -27.00
C ALA A 121 3.64 0.97 -27.36
N ARG A 122 3.36 1.26 -28.64
CA ARG A 122 2.02 1.60 -29.18
C ARG A 122 1.27 0.41 -29.77
N ALA A 123 1.68 -0.83 -29.50
CA ALA A 123 0.85 -2.00 -29.83
C ALA A 123 -0.52 -1.83 -29.15
N ARG A 124 -1.52 -1.43 -29.94
CA ARG A 124 -2.87 -1.08 -29.46
C ARG A 124 -3.47 -2.29 -28.76
N THR A 125 -3.74 -2.17 -27.46
CA THR A 125 -4.56 -3.15 -26.75
C THR A 125 -5.96 -3.16 -27.37
N ARG A 126 -6.54 -4.34 -27.57
CA ARG A 126 -7.91 -4.45 -28.08
C ARG A 126 -8.84 -3.75 -27.07
N MET A 127 -9.65 -2.84 -27.58
CA MET A 127 -10.57 -2.03 -26.78
C MET A 127 -11.68 -2.93 -26.22
N ALA A 128 -11.66 -3.20 -24.91
CA ALA A 128 -12.70 -3.95 -24.22
C ALA A 128 -13.75 -2.96 -23.70
N LEU A 129 -14.75 -2.66 -24.52
CA LEU A 129 -15.88 -1.84 -24.10
C LEU A 129 -16.76 -2.62 -23.12
N PRO A 130 -17.42 -1.95 -22.16
CA PRO A 130 -18.45 -2.56 -21.33
C PRO A 130 -19.57 -3.14 -22.20
N ALA A 131 -20.07 -4.32 -21.84
CA ALA A 131 -21.21 -4.91 -22.53
C ALA A 131 -22.44 -3.99 -22.42
N PRO A 132 -23.27 -3.89 -23.47
CA PRO A 132 -24.50 -3.11 -23.42
C PRO A 132 -25.37 -3.58 -22.26
N THR A 133 -25.85 -2.63 -21.46
CA THR A 133 -26.66 -2.91 -20.25
C THR A 133 -28.13 -3.12 -20.55
N VAL A 134 -28.57 -2.90 -21.79
CA VAL A 134 -29.97 -3.02 -22.21
C VAL A 134 -30.09 -4.15 -23.23
N SER A 135 -31.03 -5.05 -22.98
CA SER A 135 -31.34 -6.16 -23.88
C SER A 135 -32.30 -5.73 -25.00
N ASP A 136 -32.25 -6.42 -26.15
CA ASP A 136 -33.12 -6.10 -27.29
C ASP A 136 -34.62 -6.22 -26.96
N SER A 137 -34.99 -7.09 -26.02
CA SER A 137 -36.36 -7.19 -25.52
C SER A 137 -36.81 -5.96 -24.74
N GLU A 138 -35.93 -5.40 -23.90
CA GLU A 138 -36.21 -4.18 -23.15
C GLU A 138 -36.34 -2.98 -24.09
N LEU A 139 -35.52 -2.92 -25.16
CA LEU A 139 -35.67 -1.91 -26.20
C LEU A 139 -37.02 -2.00 -26.91
N LEU A 140 -37.48 -3.21 -27.25
CA LEU A 140 -38.79 -3.41 -27.88
C LEU A 140 -39.94 -3.01 -26.96
N ASP A 141 -39.82 -3.27 -25.66
CA ASP A 141 -40.85 -2.90 -24.69
C ASP A 141 -40.85 -1.39 -24.43
N VAL A 142 -39.68 -0.73 -24.41
CA VAL A 142 -39.58 0.74 -24.37
C VAL A 142 -40.22 1.36 -25.62
N VAL A 143 -40.02 0.77 -26.81
CA VAL A 143 -40.66 1.24 -28.04
C VAL A 143 -42.18 1.05 -28.00
N LYS A 144 -42.68 -0.08 -27.47
CA LYS A 144 -44.12 -0.28 -27.32
C LYS A 144 -44.73 0.66 -26.29
N VAL A 145 -44.03 0.91 -25.19
CA VAL A 145 -44.47 1.87 -24.16
C VAL A 145 -44.47 3.28 -24.72
N SER A 146 -43.46 3.67 -25.51
CA SER A 146 -43.41 4.99 -26.14
C SER A 146 -44.48 5.16 -27.22
N GLN A 147 -44.76 4.12 -28.01
CA GLN A 147 -45.86 4.10 -28.98
C GLN A 147 -47.22 4.20 -28.29
N ARG A 148 -47.45 3.44 -27.22
CA ARG A 148 -48.68 3.55 -26.41
C ARG A 148 -48.82 4.89 -25.73
N ALA A 149 -47.72 5.48 -25.26
CA ALA A 149 -47.72 6.83 -24.70
C ALA A 149 -48.06 7.88 -25.77
N ALA A 150 -47.57 7.71 -27.00
CA ALA A 150 -47.91 8.58 -28.13
C ALA A 150 -49.38 8.43 -28.57
N GLU A 151 -49.91 7.21 -28.59
CA GLU A 151 -51.32 6.92 -28.91
C GLU A 151 -52.27 7.43 -27.82
N ALA A 152 -51.95 7.22 -26.54
CA ALA A 152 -52.72 7.76 -25.41
C ALA A 152 -52.68 9.29 -25.36
N ALA A 153 -51.55 9.91 -25.74
CA ALA A 153 -51.46 11.36 -25.89
C ALA A 153 -52.31 11.90 -27.06
N ALA A 154 -52.48 11.11 -28.13
CA ALA A 154 -53.36 11.47 -29.25
C ALA A 154 -54.86 11.36 -28.90
N GLU A 155 -55.23 10.41 -28.03
CA GLU A 155 -56.62 10.13 -27.65
C GLU A 155 -57.13 11.03 -26.50
N ALA A 156 -56.22 11.59 -25.68
CA ALA A 156 -56.55 12.56 -24.63
C ALA A 156 -56.84 14.00 -25.13
N GLY A 157 -56.76 14.25 -26.44
CA GLY A 157 -57.43 15.36 -27.11
C GLY A 157 -56.94 16.79 -26.79
N ALA A 158 -56.00 17.28 -27.60
CA ALA A 158 -56.03 18.67 -28.08
C ALA A 158 -55.41 18.71 -29.48
N GLY A 159 -56.19 19.10 -30.48
CA GLY A 159 -55.69 19.32 -31.84
C GLY A 159 -54.56 20.35 -31.81
N GLY A 160 -53.35 19.88 -32.08
CA GLY A 160 -52.14 20.69 -32.12
C GLY A 160 -50.99 19.84 -32.65
N ASP A 161 -50.71 19.98 -33.93
CA ASP A 161 -49.57 19.38 -34.62
C ASP A 161 -48.27 19.92 -34.00
N ALA A 162 -47.68 19.17 -33.06
CA ALA A 162 -46.40 19.51 -32.44
C ALA A 162 -45.62 18.23 -32.08
N PRO A 163 -44.58 17.85 -32.85
CA PRO A 163 -43.82 16.61 -32.69
C PRO A 163 -42.92 16.57 -31.42
N THR A 164 -43.01 17.58 -30.56
CA THR A 164 -42.17 17.76 -29.37
C THR A 164 -42.87 17.41 -28.04
N ALA A 165 -44.18 17.13 -28.04
CA ALA A 165 -44.94 16.83 -26.82
C ALA A 165 -44.52 15.51 -26.14
N GLY A 166 -44.11 14.50 -26.91
CA GLY A 166 -43.65 13.21 -26.37
C GLY A 166 -42.26 13.22 -25.73
N LEU A 167 -41.49 14.30 -25.88
CA LEU A 167 -40.17 14.47 -25.24
C LEU A 167 -40.25 15.20 -23.89
N LEU A 168 -41.38 15.82 -23.56
CA LEU A 168 -41.63 16.42 -22.26
C LEU A 168 -42.20 15.37 -21.31
N GLY A 169 -41.37 14.36 -21.00
CA GLY A 169 -41.68 13.34 -20.01
C GLY A 169 -41.96 13.98 -18.64
N GLN A 170 -43.10 13.65 -18.06
CA GLN A 170 -43.41 13.93 -16.66
C GLN A 170 -42.49 13.03 -15.80
N TYR A 171 -41.39 13.61 -15.31
CA TYR A 171 -40.37 12.93 -14.52
C TYR A 171 -40.78 12.66 -13.05
N GLU A 172 -41.99 13.03 -12.63
CA GLU A 172 -42.42 12.97 -11.23
C GLU A 172 -43.10 11.64 -10.85
N GLU A 173 -43.58 10.84 -11.80
CA GLU A 173 -44.45 9.68 -11.48
C GLU A 173 -43.74 8.31 -11.53
N ALA A 174 -42.46 8.28 -11.90
CA ALA A 174 -41.63 7.06 -11.85
C ALA A 174 -41.06 6.76 -10.45
N ALA A 175 -41.46 7.52 -9.42
CA ALA A 175 -41.00 7.35 -8.04
C ALA A 175 -41.92 6.49 -7.15
N THR A 176 -43.13 6.09 -7.60
CA THR A 176 -44.14 5.51 -6.70
C THR A 176 -44.72 4.15 -7.10
N LEU A 177 -44.34 3.56 -8.24
CA LEU A 177 -44.77 2.19 -8.59
C LEU A 177 -43.81 1.13 -8.05
N ALA A 178 -43.93 0.89 -6.74
CA ALA A 178 -43.28 -0.23 -6.06
C ALA A 178 -44.07 -1.53 -6.27
N THR A 179 -43.56 -2.42 -7.13
CA THR A 179 -44.06 -3.79 -7.31
C THR A 179 -43.74 -4.64 -6.06
N PRO A 180 -44.68 -5.45 -5.53
CA PRO A 180 -44.43 -6.27 -4.33
C PRO A 180 -43.50 -7.44 -4.66
N THR A 181 -42.25 -7.35 -4.22
CA THR A 181 -41.30 -8.48 -4.20
C THR A 181 -41.56 -9.36 -2.98
N PRO A 182 -41.31 -10.69 -3.04
CA PRO A 182 -41.55 -11.59 -1.92
C PRO A 182 -40.74 -11.15 -0.71
N MET A 183 -41.37 -11.17 0.49
CA MET A 183 -40.78 -10.78 1.78
C MET A 183 -39.36 -11.35 1.95
N ARG A 184 -38.36 -10.55 1.59
CA ARG A 184 -36.98 -10.75 2.02
C ARG A 184 -36.86 -10.00 3.33
N THR A 185 -36.30 -10.67 4.34
CA THR A 185 -35.88 -10.05 5.61
C THR A 185 -35.19 -8.72 5.29
N PRO A 186 -35.60 -7.58 5.88
CA PRO A 186 -34.89 -6.33 5.68
C PRO A 186 -33.45 -6.55 6.15
N ARG A 187 -32.53 -6.54 5.19
CA ARG A 187 -31.11 -6.45 5.50
C ARG A 187 -30.96 -5.10 6.18
N THR A 188 -30.58 -5.09 7.44
CA THR A 188 -30.12 -3.86 8.10
C THR A 188 -29.11 -3.21 7.17
N ALA A 189 -29.22 -1.90 6.93
CA ALA A 189 -28.22 -1.16 6.15
C ALA A 189 -26.84 -1.60 6.64
N GLY A 190 -26.11 -2.31 5.78
CA GLY A 190 -24.78 -2.77 6.14
C GLY A 190 -24.02 -1.52 6.53
N GLY A 191 -23.40 -1.51 7.72
CA GLY A 191 -22.42 -0.48 8.04
C GLY A 191 -21.51 -0.32 6.83
N MET A 192 -21.19 0.93 6.47
CA MET A 192 -20.43 1.23 5.26
C MET A 192 -19.25 0.27 5.14
N ASP A 193 -19.09 -0.34 3.97
CA ASP A 193 -18.04 -1.33 3.74
C ASP A 193 -16.69 -0.64 3.98
N VAL A 194 -16.06 -0.97 5.11
CA VAL A 194 -14.84 -0.35 5.61
C VAL A 194 -13.71 -0.45 4.59
N VAL A 195 -13.70 -1.53 3.80
CA VAL A 195 -12.72 -1.74 2.73
C VAL A 195 -12.96 -0.76 1.58
N MET A 196 -14.22 -0.52 1.22
CA MET A 196 -14.56 0.49 0.21
C MET A 196 -14.31 1.92 0.69
N GLU A 197 -14.53 2.20 1.99
CA GLU A 197 -14.24 3.50 2.58
C GLU A 197 -12.72 3.78 2.62
N GLU A 198 -11.90 2.79 2.96
CA GLU A 198 -10.44 2.89 2.88
C GLU A 198 -9.96 3.08 1.43
N ALA A 199 -10.55 2.36 0.46
CA ALA A 199 -10.20 2.53 -0.94
C ALA A 199 -10.51 3.96 -1.45
N ARG A 200 -11.63 4.55 -1.00
CA ARG A 200 -11.97 5.96 -1.27
C ARG A 200 -10.96 6.91 -0.63
N ASN A 201 -10.59 6.68 0.63
CA ASN A 201 -9.59 7.48 1.33
C ASN A 201 -8.22 7.42 0.63
N LEU A 202 -7.77 6.25 0.17
CA LEU A 202 -6.52 6.09 -0.57
C LEU A 202 -6.56 6.80 -1.92
N ALA A 203 -7.68 6.72 -2.64
CA ALA A 203 -7.87 7.43 -3.89
C ALA A 203 -7.83 8.96 -3.70
N ALA A 204 -8.43 9.48 -2.62
CA ALA A 204 -8.34 10.89 -2.25
C ALA A 204 -6.88 11.30 -1.97
N MET A 205 -6.16 10.56 -1.11
CA MET A 205 -4.76 10.85 -0.79
C MET A 205 -3.81 10.76 -2.00
N ARG A 206 -4.09 9.86 -2.95
CA ARG A 206 -3.28 9.71 -4.17
C ARG A 206 -3.38 10.92 -5.10
N ASN A 207 -4.55 11.56 -5.12
CA ASN A 207 -4.81 12.69 -6.00
C ASN A 207 -4.33 14.03 -5.41
N GLU A 208 -3.97 14.07 -4.12
CA GLU A 208 -3.50 15.26 -3.44
C GLU A 208 -1.99 15.48 -3.59
N THR A 209 -1.60 16.74 -3.78
CA THR A 209 -0.20 17.15 -3.81
C THR A 209 0.37 17.14 -2.40
N THR A 210 1.59 16.62 -2.27
CA THR A 210 2.23 16.35 -0.97
C THR A 210 2.15 17.55 -0.01
N PRO A 211 1.96 17.31 1.31
CA PRO A 211 1.75 18.36 2.31
C PRO A 211 2.90 19.36 2.45
N LEU A 212 4.06 19.10 1.84
CA LEU A 212 5.21 20.00 1.79
C LEU A 212 4.97 21.23 0.89
N LEU A 213 4.02 21.17 -0.05
CA LEU A 213 3.70 22.27 -0.95
C LEU A 213 2.79 23.33 -0.30
N GLY A 214 2.18 23.00 0.85
CA GLY A 214 1.19 23.84 1.54
C GLY A 214 -0.19 23.79 0.88
N GLY A 215 -1.23 23.52 1.67
CA GLY A 215 -2.63 23.40 1.23
C GLY A 215 -3.50 22.71 2.28
N ASP A 216 -4.81 22.67 2.05
CA ASP A 216 -5.78 21.94 2.88
C ASP A 216 -5.74 20.43 2.56
N ASN A 217 -5.80 19.59 3.59
CA ASN A 217 -5.77 18.12 3.45
C ASN A 217 -7.16 17.55 3.12
N ALA A 218 -7.22 16.40 2.44
CA ALA A 218 -8.46 15.64 2.25
C ALA A 218 -9.19 15.41 3.56
N VAL A 219 -10.51 15.61 3.54
CA VAL A 219 -11.39 15.12 4.61
C VAL A 219 -11.55 13.61 4.41
N LEU A 220 -10.91 12.81 5.27
CA LEU A 220 -10.94 11.35 5.21
C LEU A 220 -12.07 10.78 6.09
N GLY A 221 -12.76 9.76 5.58
CA GLY A 221 -13.77 9.00 6.33
C GLY A 221 -13.15 8.02 7.34
N ALA A 222 -13.98 7.36 8.15
CA ALA A 222 -13.54 6.39 9.15
C ALA A 222 -13.15 5.06 8.46
N GLY A 223 -11.85 4.86 8.19
CA GLY A 223 -11.34 3.64 7.56
C GLY A 223 -11.15 2.45 8.52
N THR A 224 -10.26 1.52 8.15
CA THR A 224 -9.92 0.28 8.90
C THR A 224 -9.27 0.48 10.28
N GLY A 225 -9.24 1.71 10.79
CA GLY A 225 -8.87 2.00 12.18
C GLY A 225 -7.39 1.77 12.51
N TYR A 226 -6.49 1.75 11.53
CA TYR A 226 -5.04 1.64 11.72
C TYR A 226 -4.35 2.95 12.16
N ALA A 227 -5.06 3.86 12.82
CA ALA A 227 -4.48 5.09 13.36
C ALA A 227 -3.59 4.84 14.61
N GLY A 228 -3.54 3.61 15.13
CA GLY A 228 -2.76 3.24 16.31
C GLY A 228 -2.32 1.78 16.34
N ILE A 229 -1.67 1.38 17.44
CA ILE A 229 -1.06 0.04 17.63
C ILE A 229 -2.11 -1.08 17.66
N LYS A 230 -3.38 -0.76 17.95
CA LYS A 230 -4.48 -1.72 17.98
C LYS A 230 -5.44 -1.42 16.81
N PRO A 231 -5.65 -2.35 15.86
CA PRO A 231 -6.65 -2.16 14.83
C PRO A 231 -8.06 -2.12 15.43
N SER A 232 -8.92 -1.25 14.90
CA SER A 232 -10.35 -1.27 15.21
C SER A 232 -11.02 -2.41 14.43
N HIS A 233 -11.76 -3.26 15.12
CA HIS A 233 -12.51 -4.34 14.47
C HIS A 233 -13.97 -3.93 14.30
N THR A 234 -14.45 -3.88 13.06
CA THR A 234 -15.89 -3.80 12.78
C THR A 234 -16.45 -5.21 12.84
N GLY A 235 -17.16 -5.51 13.93
CA GLY A 235 -17.87 -6.78 14.08
C GLY A 235 -18.96 -6.87 13.03
N GLY A 236 -18.89 -7.88 12.16
CA GLY A 236 -19.99 -8.20 11.26
C GLY A 236 -21.24 -8.46 12.09
N ALA A 237 -22.25 -7.60 11.96
CA ALA A 237 -23.52 -7.76 12.66
C ALA A 237 -24.20 -9.02 12.11
N THR A 238 -24.16 -10.11 12.87
CA THR A 238 -25.04 -11.25 12.62
C THR A 238 -26.45 -10.80 12.98
N PRO A 239 -27.42 -10.90 12.06
CA PRO A 239 -28.79 -10.53 12.38
C PRO A 239 -29.31 -11.47 13.48
N ASN A 240 -29.47 -10.95 14.69
CA ASN A 240 -30.02 -11.71 15.81
C ASN A 240 -31.55 -11.84 15.63
N PRO A 241 -32.08 -13.05 15.32
CA PRO A 241 -33.50 -13.24 15.05
C PRO A 241 -34.38 -13.01 16.29
N MET A 242 -33.83 -13.15 17.50
CA MET A 242 -34.57 -12.90 18.75
C MET A 242 -34.71 -11.39 19.05
N ALA A 243 -33.72 -10.58 18.68
CA ALA A 243 -33.79 -9.12 18.81
C ALA A 243 -34.80 -8.50 17.82
N LEU A 244 -34.93 -9.09 16.61
CA LEU A 244 -35.93 -8.66 15.63
C LEU A 244 -37.36 -8.88 16.14
N ARG A 245 -37.64 -10.01 16.80
CA ARG A 245 -38.95 -10.29 17.41
C ARG A 245 -39.25 -9.35 18.57
N ALA A 246 -38.22 -8.97 19.35
CA ALA A 246 -38.36 -8.00 20.44
C ALA A 246 -38.63 -6.58 19.91
N ALA A 247 -37.97 -6.16 18.83
CA ALA A 247 -38.21 -4.86 18.20
C ALA A 247 -39.59 -4.77 17.54
N ALA A 248 -40.04 -5.85 16.88
CA ALA A 248 -41.40 -5.93 16.33
C ALA A 248 -42.48 -5.93 17.43
N ALA A 249 -42.23 -6.60 18.57
CA ALA A 249 -43.12 -6.57 19.72
C ALA A 249 -43.16 -5.19 20.41
N ALA A 250 -42.03 -4.49 20.47
CA ALA A 250 -41.96 -3.12 21.01
C ALA A 250 -42.71 -2.11 20.12
N ALA A 251 -42.69 -2.27 18.79
CA ALA A 251 -43.46 -1.43 17.87
C ALA A 251 -44.98 -1.70 17.95
N ALA A 252 -45.39 -2.92 18.30
CA ALA A 252 -46.80 -3.28 18.47
C ALA A 252 -47.39 -2.92 19.84
N GLY A 253 -46.55 -2.69 20.86
CA GLY A 253 -46.97 -2.31 22.22
C GLY A 253 -47.15 -0.80 22.45
N GLY A 254 -46.92 0.03 21.44
CA GLY A 254 -47.03 1.50 21.51
C GLY A 254 -48.39 2.07 21.09
N ALA A 255 -49.44 1.25 21.02
CA ALA A 255 -50.81 1.66 20.80
C ALA A 255 -51.67 1.26 22.01
N GLY A 256 -51.61 2.10 23.04
CA GLY A 256 -52.45 2.08 24.24
C GLY A 256 -52.52 3.48 24.80
#